data_AF-A0A1F7YGM5-F1
#
_entry.id   AF-A0A1F7YGM5-F1
#
_cell.length_a   1.000
_cell.length_b   1.000
_cell.length_c   1.000
_cell.angle_alpha   90.00
_cell.angle_beta   90.00
_cell.angle_gamma   90.00
#
_symmetry.space_group_name_H-M   'P 1'
#
loop_
_entity.id
_entity.type
_entity.pdbx_description
1 polymer ?
#
loop_
_entity_poly.entity_id
_entity_poly.type
_entity_poly.pdbx_seq_one_letter_code
_entity_poly.pdbx_strand_id
1 'polypeptide(L)' 'MLWLTEELKQEIKKLFEPKYKRKLTDDEVIEIADNLTEVMEAFLKLKWSQKYGNVSTRP' A
#
# COMPACT_ATOMS: atom_id res chain seq x y z
N MET A 1 -5.04 -8.59 -11.28
CA MET A 1 -4.46 -7.35 -10.72
C MET A 1 -3.92 -6.50 -11.85
N LEU A 2 -4.70 -5.57 -12.39
CA LEU A 2 -4.28 -4.79 -13.56
C LEU A 2 -3.26 -3.68 -13.22
N TRP A 3 -3.20 -3.28 -11.94
CA TRP A 3 -2.33 -2.20 -11.45
C TRP A 3 -0.93 -2.69 -11.02
N LEU A 4 -0.79 -3.96 -10.62
CA LEU A 4 0.48 -4.53 -10.16
C LEU A 4 1.25 -5.12 -11.35
N THR A 5 2.03 -4.26 -12.01
CA THR A 5 2.86 -4.64 -13.15
C THR A 5 4.06 -5.48 -12.75
N GLU A 6 4.68 -6.18 -13.69
CA GLU A 6 5.90 -6.96 -13.44
C GLU A 6 7.05 -6.09 -12.93
N GLU A 7 7.19 -4.87 -13.45
CA GLU A 7 8.18 -3.90 -12.96
C GLU A 7 7.97 -3.57 -11.47
N LEU A 8 6.72 -3.32 -11.06
CA LEU A 8 6.38 -3.06 -9.65
C LEU A 8 6.64 -4.28 -8.77
N LYS A 9 6.32 -5.49 -9.24
CA LYS A 9 6.65 -6.73 -8.52
C LYS A 9 8.16 -6.86 -8.30
N GLN A 10 8.99 -6.51 -9.29
CA GLN A 10 10.45 -6.57 -9.15
C GLN A 10 10.97 -5.56 -8.13
N GLU A 11 10.43 -4.34 -8.10
CA GLU A 11 10.82 -3.35 -7.10
C GLU A 11 10.39 -3.76 -5.68
N ILE A 12 9.22 -4.38 -5.52
CA ILE A 12 8.81 -4.98 -4.23
C ILE A 12 9.80 -6.08 -3.83
N LYS A 13 10.12 -7.03 -4.73
CA LYS A 13 11.10 -8.10 -4.45
C LYS A 13 12.44 -7.52 -4.00
N LYS A 14 12.97 -6.54 -4.74
CA LYS A 14 14.24 -5.87 -4.44
C LYS A 14 14.27 -5.23 -3.06
N LEU A 15 13.17 -4.64 -2.61
CA LEU A 15 13.08 -3.98 -1.31
C LEU A 15 12.88 -4.97 -0.14
N PHE A 16 12.10 -6.04 -0.35
CA PHE A 16 11.64 -6.91 0.72
C PHE A 16 12.41 -8.23 0.84
N GLU A 17 12.92 -8.81 -0.26
CA GLU A 17 13.73 -10.03 -0.20
C GLU A 17 14.96 -9.89 0.72
N PRO A 18 15.72 -8.77 0.72
CA PRO A 18 16.83 -8.60 1.66
C PRO A 18 16.38 -8.59 3.13
N LYS A 19 15.18 -8.07 3.41
CA LYS A 19 14.63 -8.02 4.78
C LYS A 19 14.20 -9.40 5.26
N TYR A 20 13.58 -10.19 4.39
CA TYR A 20 13.17 -11.56 4.69
C TYR A 20 14.31 -12.58 4.56
N LYS A 21 15.47 -12.17 4.03
CA LYS A 21 16.65 -13.02 3.79
C LYS A 21 16.34 -14.25 2.91
N ARG A 22 15.33 -14.14 2.05
CA ARG A 22 14.91 -15.18 1.12
C ARG A 22 14.22 -14.59 -0.10
N LYS A 23 14.09 -15.42 -1.14
CA LYS A 23 13.27 -15.10 -2.31
C LYS A 23 11.79 -15.10 -1.96
N LEU A 24 11.05 -14.17 -2.54
CA LEU A 24 9.61 -14.07 -2.41
C LEU A 24 8.93 -14.72 -3.61
N THR A 25 7.90 -15.51 -3.33
CA THR A 25 7.00 -16.04 -4.35
C THR A 25 6.12 -14.93 -4.89
N ASP A 26 5.49 -15.16 -6.05
CA ASP A 26 4.59 -14.16 -6.64
C ASP A 26 3.37 -13.88 -5.76
N ASP A 27 2.82 -14.90 -5.09
CA ASP A 27 1.70 -14.73 -4.15
C ASP A 27 2.07 -13.85 -2.95
N GLU A 28 3.26 -14.02 -2.40
CA GLU A 28 3.74 -13.19 -1.29
C GLU A 28 3.99 -11.75 -1.70
N VAL A 29 4.47 -11.53 -2.94
CA VAL A 29 4.65 -10.18 -3.48
C VAL A 29 3.32 -9.50 -3.70
N ILE A 30 2.34 -10.26 -4.18
CA ILE A 30 0.95 -9.81 -4.31
C ILE A 30 0.39 -9.41 -2.93
N GLU A 31 0.54 -10.26 -1.91
CA GLU A 31 0.06 -9.98 -0.56
C GLU A 31 0.72 -8.74 0.05
N ILE A 32 2.03 -8.55 -0.16
CA ILE A 32 2.74 -7.34 0.26
C ILE A 32 2.17 -6.10 -0.45
N ALA A 33 1.89 -6.19 -1.75
CA ALA A 33 1.34 -5.09 -2.54
C ALA A 33 -0.06 -4.67 -2.07
N ASP A 34 -0.92 -5.64 -1.78
CA ASP A 34 -2.27 -5.41 -1.27
C ASP A 34 -2.22 -4.77 0.12
N ASN A 35 -1.44 -5.33 1.04
CA ASN A 35 -1.27 -4.79 2.39
C ASN A 35 -0.76 -3.34 2.37
N LEU A 36 0.20 -3.01 1.50
CA LEU A 36 0.69 -1.63 1.34
C LEU A 36 -0.41 -0.69 0.83
N THR A 37 -1.24 -1.16 -0.10
CA THR A 37 -2.36 -0.38 -0.65
C THR A 37 -3.39 -0.08 0.42
N GLU A 38 -3.76 -1.06 1.24
CA GLU A 38 -4.70 -0.88 2.35
C GLU A 38 -4.19 0.14 3.40
N VAL A 39 -2.91 0.06 3.77
CA VAL A 39 -2.29 1.01 4.69
C VAL A 39 -2.29 2.43 4.10
N MET A 40 -1.95 2.56 2.81
CA MET A 40 -1.98 3.86 2.12
C MET A 40 -3.39 4.44 2.06
N GLU A 41 -4.40 3.63 1.73
CA GLU A 41 -5.79 4.05 1.72
C GLU A 41 -6.26 4.53 3.10
N ALA A 42 -5.97 3.75 4.15
CA ALA A 42 -6.32 4.12 5.51
C ALA A 42 -5.68 5.44 5.92
N PHE A 43 -4.38 5.60 5.63
CA PHE A 43 -3.65 6.84 5.90
C PHE A 43 -4.24 8.05 5.16
N LEU A 44 -4.57 7.89 3.86
CA LEU A 44 -5.17 8.95 3.06
C LEU A 44 -6.57 9.31 3.53
N LYS A 45 -7.42 8.32 3.88
CA LYS A 45 -8.75 8.53 4.46
C LYS A 45 -8.66 9.32 5.77
N LEU A 46 -7.74 8.96 6.66
CA LEU A 46 -7.50 9.70 7.91
C LEU A 46 -7.05 11.14 7.64
N LYS A 47 -6.10 11.34 6.72
CA LYS A 47 -5.60 12.67 6.36
C LYS A 47 -6.71 13.54 5.75
N TRP A 48 -7.55 12.98 4.90
CA TRP A 48 -8.71 13.68 4.35
C TRP A 48 -9.76 14.00 5.42
N SER A 49 -10.03 13.09 6.35
CA SER A 49 -10.89 13.37 7.49
C SER A 49 -10.36 14.53 8.33
N GLN A 50 -9.05 14.62 8.56
CA GLN A 50 -8.47 15.75 9.29
C GLN A 50 -8.56 17.07 8.50
N LYS A 51 -8.33 17.01 7.19
CA LYS A 51 -8.30 18.20 6.32
C LYS A 51 -9.70 18.75 5.98
N TYR A 52 -10.68 17.87 5.78
CA TYR A 52 -12.01 18.21 5.26
C TYR A 52 -13.16 17.83 6.21
N GLY A 53 -12.93 16.95 7.19
CA GLY A 53 -13.93 16.57 8.19
C GLY A 53 -14.25 17.66 9.21
N ASN A 54 -13.51 18.78 9.20
CA ASN A 54 -13.82 19.97 10.00
C ASN A 54 -14.79 20.95 9.33
N VAL A 55 -15.41 20.57 8.21
CA VAL A 55 -16.49 21.36 7.58
C VAL A 55 -17.85 20.82 8.05
N SER A 56 -18.08 20.81 9.36
CA SER A 56 -19.45 20.81 9.90
C SER A 56 -19.80 22.25 10.26
N THR A 57 -20.60 22.82 9.38
CA THR A 57 -21.48 23.97 9.58
C THR A 57 -21.97 24.06 11.03
N ARG A 58 -21.58 25.14 11.72
CA ARG A 58 -22.37 25.60 12.86
C ARG A 58 -23.79 25.88 12.37
N PRO A 59 -24.84 25.40 13.07
CA PRO A 59 -26.19 25.88 12.83
C PRO A 59 -26.30 27.38 13.08
#